data_AF-A0A6M3JLL1-F1
#
_entry.id   AF-A0A6M3JLL1-F1
#
_cell.length_a   1.000
_cell.length_b   1.000
_cell.length_c   1.000
_cell.angle_alpha   90.00
_cell.angle_beta   90.00
_cell.angle_gamma   90.00
#
_symmetry.space_group_name_H-M   'P 1'
#
loop_
_entity.id
_entity.type
_entity.pdbx_description
1 polymer ?
#
loop_
_entity_poly.entity_id
_entity_poly.type
_entity_poly.pdbx_seq_one_letter_code
_entity_poly.pdbx_strand_id
1 'polypeptide(L)'
;MKTEDFLKVVKETIDMCISTLIGKDKEYARNDDKFHNFKRGVSLEAKTPEKVLRGMMTKHVISIYDYIDDLENGIDHSLKEWDEKLKDNINYLLILRGLLIERYTDKGRVSDA
;
A
#
# COMPACT_ATOMS: atom_id res chain seq x y z
N MET A 1 11.86 -20.05 11.68
CA MET A 1 10.53 -20.27 11.08
C MET A 1 10.66 -21.36 10.01
N LYS A 2 9.74 -22.34 9.93
CA LYS A 2 9.74 -23.33 8.83
C LYS A 2 9.03 -22.74 7.60
N THR A 3 9.20 -23.36 6.43
CA THR A 3 8.55 -22.91 5.19
C THR A 3 7.02 -22.81 5.33
N GLU A 4 6.39 -23.79 5.95
CA GLU A 4 4.93 -23.81 6.16
C GLU A 4 4.45 -22.65 7.03
N ASP A 5 5.18 -22.37 8.12
CA ASP A 5 4.89 -21.24 9.01
C ASP A 5 5.03 -19.90 8.28
N PHE A 6 6.06 -19.75 7.46
CA PHE A 6 6.27 -18.53 6.66
C PHE A 6 5.15 -18.34 5.62
N LEU A 7 4.75 -19.41 4.93
CA LEU A 7 3.64 -19.36 3.99
C LEU A 7 2.33 -18.97 4.67
N LYS A 8 2.12 -19.38 5.93
CA LYS A 8 0.97 -18.96 6.73
C LYS A 8 0.99 -17.45 6.97
N VAL A 9 2.13 -16.90 7.41
CA VAL A 9 2.31 -15.45 7.61
C VAL A 9 2.05 -14.66 6.33
N VAL A 10 2.59 -15.13 5.20
CA VAL A 10 2.37 -14.49 3.88
C VAL A 10 0.89 -14.49 3.53
N LYS A 11 0.20 -15.63 3.65
CA LYS A 11 -1.25 -15.72 3.34
C LYS A 11 -2.07 -14.79 4.22
N GLU A 12 -1.86 -14.81 5.53
CA GLU A 12 -2.56 -13.95 6.47
C GLU A 12 -2.35 -12.46 6.12
N THR A 13 -1.14 -12.08 5.74
CA THR A 13 -0.82 -10.71 5.31
C THR A 13 -1.57 -10.31 4.04
N ILE A 14 -1.62 -11.20 3.04
CA ILE A 14 -2.36 -10.96 1.80
C ILE A 14 -3.87 -10.87 2.07
N ASP A 15 -4.43 -11.73 2.92
CA ASP A 15 -5.85 -11.68 3.28
C ASP A 15 -6.21 -10.36 3.99
N MET A 16 -5.33 -9.88 4.87
CA MET A 16 -5.48 -8.56 5.49
C MET A 16 -5.41 -7.41 4.49
N CYS A 17 -4.53 -7.50 3.49
CA CYS A 17 -4.44 -6.53 2.40
C CYS A 17 -5.73 -6.51 1.58
N ILE A 18 -6.22 -7.68 1.18
CA ILE A 18 -7.50 -7.85 0.46
C ILE A 18 -8.64 -7.24 1.27
N SER A 19 -8.75 -7.58 2.55
CA SER A 19 -9.78 -7.03 3.45
C SER A 19 -9.69 -5.51 3.56
N THR A 20 -8.48 -4.95 3.64
CA THR A 20 -8.28 -3.50 3.71
C THR A 20 -8.66 -2.81 2.41
N LEU A 21 -8.24 -3.34 1.26
CA LEU A 21 -8.49 -2.76 -0.06
C LEU A 21 -9.97 -2.86 -0.46
N ILE A 22 -10.67 -3.93 -0.08
CA ILE A 22 -12.11 -4.10 -0.32
C ILE A 22 -12.94 -3.34 0.75
N GLY A 23 -12.53 -3.36 2.01
CA GLY A 23 -13.25 -2.74 3.12
C GLY A 23 -13.21 -1.21 3.08
N LYS A 24 -12.06 -0.63 2.72
CA LYS A 24 -11.91 0.83 2.55
C LYS A 24 -12.69 1.37 1.34
N ASP A 25 -13.12 0.54 0.39
CA ASP A 25 -13.99 0.99 -0.72
C ASP A 25 -15.30 1.59 -0.21
N LYS A 26 -15.83 1.16 0.95
CA LYS A 26 -17.08 1.74 1.50
C LYS A 26 -16.92 3.14 2.09
N GLU A 27 -15.74 3.51 2.57
CA GLU A 27 -15.49 4.81 3.22
C GLU A 27 -14.77 5.80 2.30
N TYR A 28 -13.99 5.31 1.32
CA TYR A 28 -13.07 6.11 0.51
C TYR A 28 -13.40 6.15 -0.99
N ALA A 29 -14.21 5.23 -1.51
CA ALA A 29 -14.66 5.29 -2.90
C ALA A 29 -15.90 6.19 -2.99
N ARG A 30 -15.79 7.34 -3.66
CA ARG A 30 -16.95 8.06 -4.18
C ARG A 30 -17.15 7.63 -5.62
N ASN A 31 -18.35 7.18 -5.97
CA ASN A 31 -18.74 6.75 -7.31
C ASN A 31 -17.90 5.58 -7.86
N ASP A 32 -17.61 4.57 -7.03
CA ASP A 32 -16.86 3.35 -7.43
C ASP A 32 -15.42 3.57 -7.93
N ASP A 33 -14.85 4.77 -7.80
CA ASP A 33 -13.45 5.05 -8.16
C ASP A 33 -12.52 4.77 -6.97
N LYS A 34 -11.86 3.60 -7.00
CA LYS A 34 -10.89 3.18 -5.97
C LYS A 34 -9.68 4.12 -5.85
N PHE A 35 -9.45 4.97 -6.84
CA PHE A 35 -8.33 5.92 -6.86
C PHE A 35 -8.78 7.36 -6.58
N HIS A 36 -10.04 7.58 -6.18
CA HIS A 36 -10.63 8.90 -5.98
C HIS A 36 -9.75 9.84 -5.14
N ASN A 37 -9.20 9.37 -4.02
CA ASN A 37 -8.37 10.22 -3.14
C ASN A 37 -7.03 10.62 -3.77
N PHE A 38 -6.43 9.72 -4.55
CA PHE A 38 -5.18 10.03 -5.26
C PHE A 38 -5.45 10.97 -6.43
N LYS A 39 -6.54 10.75 -7.18
CA LYS A 39 -7.00 11.62 -8.27
C LYS A 39 -7.42 13.01 -7.74
N ARG A 40 -8.03 13.11 -6.56
CA ARG A 40 -8.28 14.40 -5.90
C ARG A 40 -7.01 15.06 -5.39
N GLY A 41 -6.05 14.28 -4.89
CA GLY A 41 -4.74 14.79 -4.51
C GLY A 41 -3.99 15.41 -5.69
N VAL A 42 -4.19 14.92 -6.91
CA VAL A 42 -3.67 15.57 -8.13
C VAL A 42 -4.15 17.01 -8.24
N SER A 43 -5.46 17.23 -8.07
CA SER A 43 -6.05 18.57 -8.17
C SER A 43 -5.57 19.52 -7.07
N LEU A 44 -5.21 19.00 -5.90
CA LEU A 44 -4.73 19.78 -4.77
C LEU A 44 -3.22 20.06 -4.84
N GLU A 45 -2.43 19.12 -5.35
CA GLU A 45 -0.96 19.21 -5.31
C GLU A 45 -0.30 19.48 -6.67
N ALA A 46 -1.07 19.56 -7.76
CA ALA A 46 -0.57 19.68 -9.14
C ALA A 46 0.48 18.58 -9.50
N LYS A 47 0.27 17.37 -8.98
CA LYS A 47 1.16 16.20 -9.15
C LYS A 47 0.41 15.06 -9.83
N THR A 48 1.11 14.08 -10.39
CA THR A 48 0.46 12.86 -10.91
C THR A 48 -0.06 11.97 -9.77
N PRO A 49 -1.05 11.07 -10.01
CA PRO A 49 -1.55 10.16 -8.98
C PRO A 49 -0.44 9.34 -8.29
N GLU A 50 0.57 8.90 -9.04
CA GLU A 50 1.72 8.15 -8.50
C GLU A 50 2.60 9.01 -7.57
N LYS A 51 2.74 10.31 -7.86
CA LYS A 51 3.50 11.22 -7.01
C LYS A 51 2.77 11.51 -5.70
N VAL A 52 1.44 11.62 -5.75
CA VAL A 52 0.58 11.73 -4.55
C VAL A 52 0.69 10.46 -3.71
N LEU A 53 0.53 9.29 -4.35
CA LEU A 53 0.68 7.99 -3.68
C LEU A 53 2.06 7.84 -3.04
N ARG A 54 3.13 8.23 -3.75
CA ARG A 54 4.50 8.19 -3.21
C ARG A 54 4.59 8.97 -1.90
N GLY A 55 4.02 10.17 -1.83
CA GLY A 55 4.03 10.97 -0.59
C GLY A 55 3.35 10.24 0.57
N MET A 56 2.21 9.60 0.33
CA MET A 56 1.50 8.82 1.35
C MET A 56 2.26 7.55 1.75
N MET A 57 2.93 6.90 0.80
CA MET A 57 3.74 5.70 1.04
C MET A 57 5.03 6.01 1.81
N THR A 58 5.66 7.17 1.56
CA THR A 58 6.96 7.55 2.15
C THR A 58 6.93 7.54 3.68
N LYS A 59 5.85 8.00 4.32
CA LYS A 59 5.76 7.98 5.79
C LYS A 59 5.82 6.56 6.38
N HIS A 60 5.25 5.57 5.68
CA HIS A 60 5.27 4.18 6.13
C HIS A 60 6.64 3.56 5.89
N VAL A 61 7.31 3.88 4.77
CA VAL A 61 8.70 3.45 4.54
C VAL A 61 9.60 4.00 5.64
N ILE A 62 9.58 5.31 5.90
CA ILE A 62 10.40 5.92 6.95
C ILE A 62 10.14 5.25 8.30
N SER A 63 8.88 5.10 8.69
CA SER A 63 8.54 4.48 9.98
C SER A 63 8.95 3.01 10.10
N ILE A 64 9.05 2.27 8.98
CA ILE A 64 9.62 0.90 8.99
C ILE A 64 11.12 0.95 9.27
N TYR A 65 11.84 1.90 8.66
CA TYR A 65 13.28 2.06 8.88
C TYR A 65 13.55 2.49 10.33
N ASP A 66 12.80 3.47 10.84
CA ASP A 66 12.89 3.90 12.24
C ASP A 66 12.70 2.71 13.19
N TYR A 67 11.72 1.83 12.91
CA TYR A 67 11.47 0.65 13.75
C TYR A 67 12.59 -0.40 13.65
N ILE A 68 13.26 -0.52 12.50
CA ILE A 68 14.43 -1.39 12.36
C ILE A 68 15.59 -0.83 13.19
N ASP A 69 15.84 0.48 13.09
CA ASP A 69 16.89 1.15 13.86
C ASP A 69 16.61 1.08 15.36
N ASP A 70 15.35 1.17 15.78
CA ASP A 70 14.91 0.99 17.16
C ASP A 70 15.25 -0.41 17.70
N LEU A 71 15.08 -1.46 16.88
CA LEU A 71 15.48 -2.82 17.26
C LEU A 71 17.00 -2.92 17.52
N GLU A 72 17.83 -2.22 16.74
CA GLU A 72 19.28 -2.16 16.98
C GLU A 72 19.62 -1.47 18.31
N ASN A 73 18.76 -0.55 18.74
CA ASN A 73 18.87 0.18 20.01
C ASN A 73 18.15 -0.51 21.18
N GLY A 74 17.61 -1.72 20.99
CA GLY A 74 16.91 -2.49 22.03
C GLY A 74 15.53 -1.94 22.38
N ILE A 75 14.91 -1.18 21.47
CA ILE A 75 13.54 -0.67 21.59
C ILE A 75 12.63 -1.59 20.78
N ASP A 76 11.73 -2.28 21.47
CA ASP A 76 10.75 -3.16 20.83
C ASP A 76 9.44 -2.44 20.52
N HIS A 77 8.85 -2.79 19.37
CA HIS A 77 7.50 -2.38 18.97
C HIS A 77 6.58 -3.59 18.91
N SER A 78 5.29 -3.38 19.15
CA SER A 78 4.33 -4.49 19.08
C SER A 78 4.15 -5.00 17.65
N LEU A 79 3.83 -6.29 17.51
CA LEU A 79 3.52 -6.88 16.20
C LEU A 79 2.38 -6.15 15.48
N LYS A 80 1.40 -5.63 16.24
CA LYS A 80 0.30 -4.85 15.67
C LYS A 80 0.79 -3.55 15.01
N GLU A 81 1.76 -2.88 15.59
CA GLU A 81 2.35 -1.66 15.01
C GLU A 81 3.18 -1.96 13.76
N TRP A 82 3.92 -3.07 13.79
CA TRP A 82 4.60 -3.60 12.61
C TRP A 82 3.62 -3.93 11.49
N ASP A 83 2.56 -4.69 11.81
CA ASP A 83 1.53 -5.11 10.86
C ASP A 83 0.85 -3.92 10.20
N GLU A 84 0.54 -2.86 10.94
CA GLU A 84 -0.04 -1.64 10.38
C GLU A 84 0.86 -1.04 9.28
N LYS A 85 2.14 -0.82 9.59
CA LYS A 85 3.09 -0.17 8.67
C LYS A 85 3.42 -1.03 7.46
N LEU A 86 3.70 -2.31 7.69
CA LEU A 86 4.04 -3.28 6.64
C LEU A 86 2.85 -3.48 5.69
N LYS A 87 1.66 -3.74 6.25
CA LYS A 87 0.44 -3.91 5.46
C LYS A 87 0.09 -2.65 4.67
N ASP A 88 0.17 -1.47 5.28
CA ASP A 88 -0.11 -0.22 4.55
C ASP A 88 0.89 0.01 3.43
N ASN A 89 2.18 -0.28 3.64
CA ASN A 89 3.17 -0.18 2.58
C ASN A 89 2.88 -1.15 1.42
N ILE A 90 2.55 -2.41 1.72
CA ILE A 90 2.12 -3.40 0.71
C ILE A 90 0.88 -2.91 -0.05
N ASN A 91 -0.13 -2.38 0.65
CA ASN A 91 -1.33 -1.83 0.03
C ASN A 91 -1.00 -0.68 -0.92
N TYR A 92 -0.09 0.23 -0.56
CA TYR A 92 0.33 1.30 -1.48
C TYR A 92 1.04 0.76 -2.73
N LEU A 93 1.85 -0.30 -2.60
CA LEU A 93 2.46 -0.96 -3.77
C LEU A 93 1.41 -1.61 -4.67
N LEU A 94 0.39 -2.25 -4.10
CA LEU A 94 -0.73 -2.83 -4.85
C LEU A 94 -1.55 -1.75 -5.57
N ILE A 95 -1.82 -0.62 -4.91
CA ILE A 95 -2.51 0.52 -5.51
C ILE A 95 -1.66 1.13 -6.64
N LEU A 96 -0.35 1.30 -6.43
CA LEU A 96 0.57 1.78 -7.47
C LEU A 96 0.53 0.88 -8.70
N ARG A 97 0.54 -0.45 -8.50
CA ARG A 97 0.38 -1.41 -9.59
C ARG A 97 -0.93 -1.17 -10.35
N GLY A 98 -2.04 -0.94 -9.64
CA GLY A 98 -3.33 -0.59 -10.25
C GLY A 98 -3.29 0.69 -11.09
N LEU A 99 -2.70 1.77 -10.55
CA LEU A 99 -2.54 3.04 -11.27
C LEU A 99 -1.69 2.89 -12.53
N LEU A 100 -0.62 2.09 -12.47
CA LEU A 100 0.24 1.84 -13.62
C LEU A 100 -0.51 1.05 -14.70
N ILE A 101 -1.28 0.03 -14.33
CA ILE A 101 -2.11 -0.73 -15.27
C ILE A 101 -3.13 0.20 -15.94
N GLU A 102 -3.88 1.01 -15.18
CA GLU A 102 -4.82 2.00 -15.73
C GLU A 102 -4.11 2.90 -16.76
N ARG A 103 -2.97 3.50 -16.37
CA ARG A 103 -2.17 4.38 -17.24
C ARG A 103 -1.69 3.70 -18.53
N TYR A 104 -1.22 2.45 -18.46
CA TYR A 104 -0.67 1.78 -19.63
C TYR A 104 -1.77 1.21 -20.53
N THR A 105 -2.89 0.77 -19.98
CA THR A 105 -4.07 0.35 -20.75
C THR A 105 -4.64 1.53 -21.53
N ASP A 106 -4.80 2.70 -20.89
CA ASP A 106 -5.30 3.93 -21.55
C ASP A 106 -4.38 4.41 -22.68
N LYS A 107 -3.09 4.06 -22.63
CA LYS A 107 -2.10 4.39 -23.67
C LYS A 107 -1.98 3.32 -24.77
N GLY A 108 -2.81 2.27 -24.73
CA GLY A 108 -2.73 1.13 -25.66
C GLY A 108 -1.45 0.31 -25.52
N ARG A 109 -0.82 0.31 -24.33
CA ARG A 109 0.51 -0.29 -24.07
C ARG A 109 0.49 -1.58 -23.26
N VAL A 110 -0.68 -2.20 -23.04
CA VAL A 110 -0.76 -3.50 -22.37
C VAL A 110 -1.31 -4.54 -23.33
N SER A 111 -0.38 -5.19 -24.04
CA SER A 111 -0.49 -6.60 -24.37
C SER A 111 0.22 -7.36 -23.24
N ASP A 112 -0.48 -8.34 -22.67
CA ASP A 112 0.05 -9.41 -21.82
C ASP A 112 0.37 -9.03 -20.34
N ALA A 113 -0.61 -9.32 -19.48
CA ALA A 113 -0.42 -9.61 -18.06
C ALA A 113 -1.15 -10.91 -17.71
#